data_AF-A0A5E3XDT8-F1
#
_entry.id   AF-A0A5E3XDT8-F1
#
_cell.length_a   1.000
_cell.length_b   1.000
_cell.length_c   1.000
_cell.angle_alpha   90.00
_cell.angle_beta   90.00
_cell.angle_gamma   90.00
#
_symmetry.space_group_name_H-M   'P 1'
#
loop_
_entity.id
_entity.type
_entity.pdbx_description
1 polymer ?
#
loop_
_entity_poly.entity_id
_entity_poly.type
_entity_poly.pdbx_seq_one_letter_code
_entity_poly.pdbx_strand_id
1 'polypeptide(L)'
;MPVSTEVAESKMSVLQRFPPEIVYTIVMGVLGEQLDSIVYGTPEQQQDVDDANPSLALLHLCHGFRVCTVEVLRHMWSPKRDGGSTHNFIPFLRHLRALSQAKQESELNALSANVPDGAAESPVYTIISQYLFSCRFFDAWASSVRDGRREVLARDAHRLEWSIVVEKFGSMPVWVRHNILGAVATAAIHRAMYNTKMLSLSLACVSISNHLANTEVDWTQLAFSRMLSDVYTDNGYTSGIIVCGNCQGAVERAAAVNINCRVPALSPEDIDLASGPAAYNAIAELQSKGGFDPAAAVKMRKALPAFAYLSKAEVMAGFPYSSPPQTPAAVEVSEDAVMSAGAVPVAGLTETMSAVDPAPTVVEAALV
;
A
#
# COMPACT_ATOMS: atom_id res chain seq x y z
N MET A 1 5.00 -79.73 16.15
CA MET A 1 4.29 -78.73 15.32
C MET A 1 5.10 -77.46 15.32
N PRO A 2 5.56 -76.96 14.16
CA PRO A 2 6.27 -75.69 14.11
C PRO A 2 5.24 -74.56 14.27
N VAL A 3 5.51 -73.65 15.20
CA VAL A 3 4.76 -72.40 15.33
C VAL A 3 5.21 -71.51 14.18
N SER A 4 4.37 -71.40 13.16
CA SER A 4 4.54 -70.43 12.08
C SER A 4 4.52 -69.03 12.66
N THR A 5 5.68 -68.40 12.75
CA THR A 5 5.85 -66.95 12.87
C THR A 5 5.47 -66.30 11.53
N GLU A 6 4.20 -66.42 11.14
CA GLU A 6 3.63 -65.60 10.08
C GLU A 6 3.45 -64.17 10.61
N VAL A 7 4.50 -63.37 10.36
CA VAL A 7 4.40 -62.04 9.76
C VAL A 7 3.18 -61.24 10.23
N ALA A 8 3.25 -60.77 11.47
CA ALA A 8 2.57 -59.53 11.85
C ALA A 8 3.34 -58.35 11.22
N GLU A 9 3.41 -58.29 9.89
CA GLU A 9 3.61 -57.01 9.21
C GLU A 9 2.35 -56.19 9.47
N SER A 10 2.37 -55.52 10.61
CA SER A 10 1.52 -54.39 10.92
C SER A 10 1.33 -53.58 9.65
N LYS A 11 0.08 -53.48 9.18
CA LYS A 11 -0.34 -52.54 8.15
C LYS A 11 -0.10 -51.12 8.68
N MET A 12 1.17 -50.71 8.76
CA MET A 12 1.55 -49.32 8.96
C MET A 12 0.80 -48.54 7.89
N SER A 13 -0.04 -47.60 8.33
CA SER A 13 -0.83 -46.81 7.41
C SER A 13 0.09 -46.18 6.37
N VAL A 14 -0.35 -46.06 5.12
CA VAL A 14 0.44 -45.51 4.01
C VAL A 14 1.09 -44.16 4.39
N LEU A 15 0.42 -43.39 5.25
CA LEU A 15 0.88 -42.13 5.82
C LEU A 15 2.17 -42.23 6.67
N GLN A 16 2.47 -43.37 7.26
CA GLN A 16 3.70 -43.60 8.05
C GLN A 16 4.90 -43.95 7.17
N ARG A 17 4.72 -44.13 5.85
CA ARG A 17 5.78 -44.50 4.91
C ARG A 17 6.25 -43.35 4.02
N PHE A 18 5.65 -42.15 4.15
CA PHE A 18 6.11 -41.01 3.37
C PHE A 18 7.53 -40.60 3.78
N PRO A 19 8.41 -40.33 2.81
CA PRO A 19 9.69 -39.68 3.07
C PRO A 19 9.47 -38.35 3.80
N PRO A 20 10.37 -37.96 4.74
CA PRO A 20 10.26 -36.71 5.49
C PRO A 20 10.05 -35.49 4.59
N GLU A 21 10.69 -35.45 3.43
CA GLU A 21 10.60 -34.36 2.46
C GLU A 21 9.16 -34.13 1.99
N ILE A 22 8.42 -35.22 1.71
CA ILE A 22 7.01 -35.15 1.31
C ILE A 22 6.15 -34.68 2.49
N VAL A 23 6.45 -35.16 3.70
CA VAL A 23 5.73 -34.74 4.91
C VAL A 23 5.93 -33.24 5.16
N TYR A 24 7.15 -32.71 5.02
CA TYR A 24 7.40 -31.27 5.12
C TYR A 24 6.60 -30.50 4.06
N THR A 25 6.61 -30.92 2.79
CA THR A 25 5.84 -30.23 1.75
C THR A 25 4.35 -30.17 2.09
N ILE A 26 3.76 -31.26 2.57
CA ILE A 26 2.33 -31.29 2.96
C ILE A 26 2.08 -30.37 4.17
N VAL A 27 2.89 -30.49 5.23
CA VAL A 27 2.76 -29.67 6.44
C VAL A 27 2.89 -28.19 6.09
N MET A 28 3.86 -27.82 5.27
CA MET A 28 4.08 -26.45 4.80
C MET A 28 2.89 -25.93 4.00
N GLY A 29 2.35 -26.73 3.08
CA GLY A 29 1.16 -26.37 2.31
C GLY A 29 -0.04 -26.10 3.20
N VAL A 30 -0.35 -27.02 4.12
CA VAL A 30 -1.49 -26.91 5.04
C VAL A 30 -1.35 -25.71 5.99
N LEU A 31 -0.15 -25.47 6.53
CA LEU A 31 0.09 -24.32 7.41
C LEU A 31 0.08 -22.99 6.63
N GLY A 32 0.59 -22.98 5.40
CA GLY A 32 0.48 -21.84 4.48
C GLY A 32 -0.98 -21.50 4.19
N GLU A 33 -1.77 -22.49 3.75
CA GLU A 33 -3.21 -22.33 3.50
C GLU A 33 -3.98 -21.86 4.74
N GLN A 34 -3.61 -22.35 5.94
CA GLN A 34 -4.20 -21.88 7.18
C GLN A 34 -3.93 -20.38 7.41
N LEU A 35 -2.70 -19.92 7.17
CA LEU A 35 -2.37 -18.51 7.32
C LEU A 35 -3.02 -17.66 6.23
N ASP A 36 -3.04 -18.12 4.99
CA ASP A 36 -3.75 -17.45 3.90
C ASP A 36 -5.24 -17.34 4.20
N SER A 37 -5.87 -18.35 4.80
CA SER A 37 -7.26 -18.28 5.27
C SER A 37 -7.47 -17.25 6.37
N ILE A 38 -6.50 -17.06 7.27
CA ILE A 38 -6.56 -15.99 8.28
C ILE A 38 -6.43 -14.62 7.63
N VAL A 39 -5.53 -14.49 6.66
CA VAL A 39 -5.15 -13.22 6.02
C VAL A 39 -6.16 -12.75 4.97
N TYR A 40 -6.67 -13.68 4.16
CA TYR A 40 -7.49 -13.42 2.98
C TYR A 40 -8.89 -14.03 3.07
N GLY A 41 -9.17 -14.88 4.07
CA GLY A 41 -10.48 -15.50 4.23
C GLY A 41 -11.58 -14.49 4.55
N THR A 42 -12.79 -14.75 4.06
CA THR A 42 -13.95 -13.93 4.41
C THR A 42 -14.38 -14.21 5.86
N PRO A 43 -15.04 -13.26 6.54
CA PRO A 43 -15.54 -13.49 7.90
C PRO A 43 -16.47 -14.71 7.99
N GLU A 44 -17.27 -14.96 6.93
CA GLU A 44 -18.16 -16.11 6.81
C GLU A 44 -17.38 -17.43 6.76
N GLN A 45 -16.27 -17.47 6.02
CA GLN A 45 -15.38 -18.64 5.97
C GLN A 45 -14.65 -18.88 7.29
N GLN A 46 -14.37 -17.82 8.05
CA GLN A 46 -13.63 -17.93 9.31
C GLN A 46 -14.49 -18.47 10.47
N GLN A 47 -15.81 -18.34 10.39
CA GLN A 47 -16.73 -18.77 11.44
C GLN A 47 -16.84 -20.32 11.54
N ASP A 48 -16.75 -21.02 10.40
CA ASP A 48 -16.71 -22.50 10.35
C ASP A 48 -15.32 -23.09 10.71
N VAL A 49 -14.26 -22.28 10.62
CA VAL A 49 -12.85 -22.70 10.81
C VAL A 49 -12.42 -22.69 12.28
N ASP A 50 -13.22 -22.13 13.18
CA ASP A 50 -12.92 -22.22 14.62
C ASP A 50 -13.02 -23.65 15.17
N ASP A 51 -13.77 -24.54 14.50
CA ASP A 51 -13.88 -25.96 14.87
C ASP A 51 -12.79 -26.84 14.25
N ALA A 52 -12.24 -26.47 13.09
CA ALA A 52 -11.20 -27.22 12.40
C ALA A 52 -9.89 -26.43 12.34
N ASN A 53 -9.00 -26.64 13.31
CA ASN A 53 -7.65 -26.07 13.26
C ASN A 53 -6.71 -27.03 12.50
N PRO A 54 -6.32 -26.74 11.23
CA PRO A 54 -5.56 -27.68 10.41
C PRO A 54 -4.21 -28.03 11.05
N SER A 55 -3.56 -27.06 11.71
CA SER A 55 -2.34 -27.33 12.49
C SER A 55 -2.55 -28.35 13.61
N LEU A 56 -3.70 -28.36 14.29
CA LEU A 56 -4.02 -29.39 15.30
C LEU A 56 -4.27 -30.74 14.63
N ALA A 57 -5.00 -30.76 13.51
CA ALA A 57 -5.23 -31.99 12.76
C ALA A 57 -3.89 -32.66 12.36
N LEU A 58 -2.92 -31.89 11.85
CA LEU A 58 -1.59 -32.39 11.51
C LEU A 58 -0.86 -33.02 12.71
N LEU A 59 -0.99 -32.44 13.91
CA LEU A 59 -0.39 -32.97 15.14
C LEU A 59 -1.01 -34.32 15.56
N HIS A 60 -2.24 -34.59 15.15
CA HIS A 60 -2.98 -35.82 15.49
C HIS A 60 -2.90 -36.92 14.43
N LEU A 61 -2.36 -36.66 13.22
CA LEU A 61 -2.29 -37.65 12.13
C LEU A 61 -1.39 -38.85 12.44
N CYS A 62 -0.07 -38.63 12.55
CA CYS A 62 0.91 -39.67 12.91
C CYS A 62 2.19 -39.04 13.46
N HIS A 63 3.13 -39.87 13.93
CA HIS A 63 4.38 -39.38 14.53
C HIS A 63 5.21 -38.50 13.58
N GLY A 64 5.38 -38.91 12.32
CA GLY A 64 6.15 -38.15 11.32
C GLY A 64 5.57 -36.76 11.07
N PHE A 65 4.25 -36.67 10.84
CA PHE A 65 3.55 -35.39 10.69
C PHE A 65 3.66 -34.52 11.93
N ARG A 66 3.50 -35.10 13.13
CA ARG A 66 3.63 -34.38 14.39
C ARG A 66 5.01 -33.74 14.55
N VAL A 67 6.08 -34.51 14.33
CA VAL A 67 7.46 -34.01 14.46
C VAL A 67 7.71 -32.87 13.48
N CYS A 68 7.37 -33.07 12.19
CA CYS A 68 7.54 -32.04 11.17
C CYS A 68 6.71 -30.78 11.48
N THR A 69 5.47 -30.95 11.93
CA THR A 69 4.58 -29.83 12.28
C THR A 69 5.12 -29.01 13.45
N VAL A 70 5.56 -29.68 14.52
CA VAL A 70 6.16 -28.99 15.68
C VAL A 70 7.42 -28.24 15.27
N GLU A 71 8.26 -28.83 14.42
CA GLU A 71 9.48 -28.18 13.94
C GLU A 71 9.18 -26.94 13.10
N VAL A 72 8.25 -27.05 12.14
CA VAL A 72 7.84 -25.92 11.30
C VAL A 72 7.25 -24.80 12.16
N LEU A 73 6.34 -25.13 13.08
CA LEU A 73 5.75 -24.16 14.00
C LEU A 73 6.79 -23.53 14.92
N ARG A 74 7.81 -24.28 15.36
CA ARG A 74 8.92 -23.72 16.14
C ARG A 74 9.67 -22.68 15.32
N HIS A 75 9.94 -22.94 14.06
CA HIS A 75 10.62 -21.97 13.18
C HIS A 75 9.75 -20.76 12.83
N MET A 76 8.43 -20.92 12.78
CA MET A 76 7.50 -19.84 12.53
C MET A 76 7.33 -18.91 13.74
N TRP A 77 7.21 -19.47 14.94
CA TRP A 77 6.75 -18.73 16.11
C TRP A 77 7.82 -18.49 17.18
N SER A 78 8.95 -19.20 17.15
CA SER A 78 9.97 -19.08 18.19
C SER A 78 11.10 -18.12 17.77
N PRO A 79 11.33 -17.01 18.50
CA PRO A 79 12.35 -16.02 18.15
C PRO A 79 13.78 -16.45 18.47
N LYS A 80 13.97 -17.46 19.35
CA LYS A 80 15.29 -17.83 19.89
C LYS A 80 15.45 -19.35 19.99
N ARG A 81 16.58 -19.86 19.48
CA ARG A 81 16.89 -21.29 19.26
C ARG A 81 17.25 -22.09 20.52
N ASP A 82 17.33 -21.48 21.70
CA ASP A 82 18.15 -22.05 22.78
C ASP A 82 17.39 -22.66 23.97
N GLY A 83 16.06 -22.75 23.92
CA GLY A 83 15.28 -23.39 24.98
C GLY A 83 14.26 -24.37 24.41
N GLY A 84 14.30 -25.62 24.85
CA GLY A 84 13.34 -26.66 24.47
C GLY A 84 11.91 -26.45 24.97
N SER A 85 11.49 -25.21 25.26
CA SER A 85 10.13 -24.93 25.69
C SER A 85 9.17 -25.03 24.49
N THR A 86 8.29 -26.02 24.56
CA THR A 86 7.14 -26.15 23.66
C THR A 86 6.23 -24.94 23.86
N HIS A 87 6.29 -23.98 22.94
CA HIS A 87 5.40 -22.83 22.95
C HIS A 87 4.02 -23.28 22.47
N ASN A 88 2.97 -22.92 23.21
CA ASN A 88 1.61 -23.06 22.73
C ASN A 88 1.36 -21.97 21.68
N PHE A 89 1.28 -22.34 20.41
CA PHE A 89 1.07 -21.42 19.29
C PHE A 89 -0.43 -21.12 19.02
N ILE A 90 -1.35 -21.84 19.68
CA ILE A 90 -2.81 -21.64 19.53
C ILE A 90 -3.23 -20.21 19.89
N PRO A 91 -2.75 -19.58 20.99
CA PRO A 91 -3.06 -18.19 21.31
C PRO A 91 -2.68 -17.22 20.19
N PHE A 92 -1.56 -17.45 19.49
CA PHE A 92 -1.11 -16.61 18.38
C PHE A 92 -2.09 -16.70 17.21
N LEU A 93 -2.47 -17.91 16.82
CA LEU A 93 -3.45 -18.13 15.73
C LEU A 93 -4.81 -17.53 16.06
N ARG A 94 -5.31 -17.72 17.29
CA ARG A 94 -6.56 -17.12 17.75
C ARG A 94 -6.49 -15.60 17.72
N HIS A 95 -5.36 -15.04 18.14
CA HIS A 95 -5.18 -13.60 18.14
C HIS A 95 -5.13 -13.03 16.72
N LEU A 96 -4.43 -13.69 15.78
CA LEU A 96 -4.42 -13.28 14.38
C LEU A 96 -5.81 -13.37 13.73
N ARG A 97 -6.62 -14.37 14.09
CA ARG A 97 -8.04 -14.45 13.67
C ARG A 97 -8.86 -13.32 14.26
N ALA A 98 -8.68 -13.01 15.54
CA ALA A 98 -9.36 -11.88 16.16
C ALA A 98 -8.99 -10.56 15.46
N LEU A 99 -7.71 -10.37 15.12
CA LEU A 99 -7.26 -9.22 14.32
C LEU A 99 -7.85 -9.22 12.91
N SER A 100 -7.95 -10.37 12.25
CA SER A 100 -8.58 -10.45 10.93
C SER A 100 -10.08 -10.18 10.98
N GLN A 101 -10.74 -10.46 12.09
CA GLN A 101 -12.18 -10.26 12.27
C GLN A 101 -12.57 -8.89 12.84
N ALA A 102 -11.62 -8.15 13.43
CA ALA A 102 -11.86 -6.84 14.01
C ALA A 102 -12.47 -5.88 12.97
N LYS A 103 -13.62 -5.29 13.31
CA LYS A 103 -14.35 -4.35 12.44
C LYS A 103 -14.16 -2.92 12.87
N GLN A 104 -13.80 -2.69 14.14
CA GLN A 104 -13.67 -1.36 14.72
C GLN A 104 -12.23 -1.07 15.15
N GLU A 105 -11.87 0.21 15.12
CA GLU A 105 -10.58 0.68 15.61
C GLU A 105 -10.40 0.43 17.11
N SER A 106 -11.48 0.55 17.90
CA SER A 106 -11.49 0.22 19.33
C SER A 106 -11.12 -1.24 19.58
N GLU A 107 -11.62 -2.16 18.76
CA GLU A 107 -11.31 -3.59 18.82
C GLU A 107 -9.83 -3.83 18.44
N LEU A 108 -9.34 -3.19 17.37
CA LEU A 108 -7.93 -3.27 16.97
C LEU A 108 -6.99 -2.78 18.07
N ASN A 109 -7.33 -1.66 18.72
CA ASN A 109 -6.54 -1.10 19.82
C ASN A 109 -6.56 -2.01 21.04
N ALA A 110 -7.72 -2.59 21.39
CA ALA A 110 -7.83 -3.56 22.47
C ALA A 110 -7.05 -4.85 22.18
N LEU A 111 -7.07 -5.35 20.95
CA LEU A 111 -6.27 -6.50 20.54
C LEU A 111 -4.78 -6.17 20.55
N SER A 112 -4.38 -5.02 20.03
CA SER A 112 -2.98 -4.57 20.04
C SER A 112 -2.42 -4.37 21.46
N ALA A 113 -3.27 -4.09 22.45
CA ALA A 113 -2.89 -4.04 23.85
C ALA A 113 -2.72 -5.43 24.50
N ASN A 114 -3.34 -6.46 23.93
CA ASN A 114 -3.38 -7.83 24.46
C ASN A 114 -2.63 -8.82 23.54
N VAL A 115 -1.44 -8.41 23.09
CA VAL A 115 -0.57 -9.25 22.27
C VAL A 115 -0.08 -10.44 23.12
N PRO A 116 -0.18 -11.69 22.63
CA PRO A 116 0.31 -12.84 23.38
C PRO A 116 1.80 -12.74 23.71
N ASP A 117 2.21 -13.23 24.88
CA ASP A 117 3.61 -13.23 25.29
C ASP A 117 4.50 -13.91 24.24
N GLY A 118 5.58 -13.22 23.84
CA GLY A 118 6.50 -13.68 22.78
C GLY A 118 6.01 -13.47 21.35
N ALA A 119 4.77 -13.01 21.12
CA ALA A 119 4.25 -12.75 19.76
C ALA A 119 4.93 -11.57 19.08
N ALA A 120 5.25 -10.51 19.82
CA ALA A 120 5.99 -9.38 19.28
C ALA A 120 7.39 -9.75 18.75
N GLU A 121 7.97 -10.83 19.25
CA GLU A 121 9.29 -11.31 18.82
C GLU A 121 9.21 -12.26 17.61
N SER A 122 8.05 -12.85 17.33
CA SER A 122 7.84 -13.78 16.21
C SER A 122 7.79 -13.03 14.86
N PRO A 123 8.70 -13.31 13.92
CA PRO A 123 8.67 -12.69 12.59
C PRO A 123 7.37 -12.92 11.83
N VAL A 124 6.82 -14.14 11.92
CA VAL A 124 5.55 -14.51 11.27
C VAL A 124 4.40 -13.70 11.84
N TYR A 125 4.31 -13.63 13.18
CA TYR A 125 3.28 -12.85 13.83
C TYR A 125 3.39 -11.38 13.45
N THR A 126 4.58 -10.78 13.53
CA THR A 126 4.80 -9.36 13.19
C THR A 126 4.38 -9.04 11.76
N ILE A 127 4.76 -9.88 10.78
CA ILE A 127 4.41 -9.63 9.37
C ILE A 127 2.90 -9.69 9.17
N ILE A 128 2.24 -10.72 9.70
CA ILE A 128 0.80 -10.91 9.52
C ILE A 128 0.02 -9.83 10.28
N SER A 129 0.35 -9.56 11.53
CA SER A 129 -0.34 -8.55 12.34
C SER A 129 -0.17 -7.15 11.74
N GLN A 130 1.02 -6.82 11.21
CA GLN A 130 1.25 -5.56 10.51
C GLN A 130 0.39 -5.45 9.25
N TYR A 131 0.27 -6.51 8.45
CA TYR A 131 -0.63 -6.53 7.29
C TYR A 131 -2.09 -6.33 7.70
N LEU A 132 -2.58 -7.13 8.66
CA LEU A 132 -3.97 -7.06 9.10
C LEU A 132 -4.30 -5.68 9.68
N PHE A 133 -3.43 -5.13 10.50
CA PHE A 133 -3.56 -3.77 11.05
C PHE A 133 -3.61 -2.74 9.92
N SER A 134 -2.71 -2.85 8.93
CA SER A 134 -2.68 -1.96 7.76
C SER A 134 -3.94 -2.00 6.92
N CYS A 135 -4.54 -3.18 6.75
CA CYS A 135 -5.81 -3.34 6.06
C CYS A 135 -6.94 -2.67 6.83
N ARG A 136 -7.06 -2.97 8.12
CA ARG A 136 -8.17 -2.52 8.97
C ARG A 136 -8.13 -1.03 9.28
N PHE A 137 -6.93 -0.49 9.54
CA PHE A 137 -6.73 0.95 9.68
C PHE A 137 -7.22 1.68 8.42
N PHE A 138 -6.87 1.18 7.23
CA PHE A 138 -7.28 1.83 6.00
C PHE A 138 -8.79 1.70 5.76
N ASP A 139 -9.40 0.55 6.04
CA ASP A 139 -10.86 0.38 5.91
C ASP A 139 -11.62 1.34 6.83
N ALA A 140 -11.14 1.51 8.07
CA ALA A 140 -11.70 2.45 9.03
C ALA A 140 -11.53 3.90 8.56
N TRP A 141 -10.34 4.27 8.08
CA TRP A 141 -10.08 5.59 7.50
C TRP A 141 -10.97 5.87 6.29
N ALA A 142 -11.05 4.94 5.33
CA ALA A 142 -11.87 5.07 4.14
C ALA A 142 -13.36 5.23 4.49
N SER A 143 -13.85 4.49 5.48
CA SER A 143 -15.22 4.62 6.00
C SER A 143 -15.45 5.99 6.64
N SER A 144 -14.50 6.46 7.47
CA SER A 144 -14.56 7.78 8.10
C SER A 144 -14.61 8.92 7.07
N VAL A 145 -13.81 8.81 6.00
CA VAL A 145 -13.81 9.77 4.89
C VAL A 145 -15.15 9.79 4.16
N ARG A 146 -15.75 8.61 3.89
CA ARG A 146 -17.08 8.50 3.27
C ARG A 146 -18.19 9.09 4.14
N ASP A 147 -18.08 8.93 5.45
CA ASP A 147 -19.03 9.48 6.42
C ASP A 147 -18.86 11.00 6.65
N GLY A 148 -17.91 11.65 5.96
CA GLY A 148 -17.61 13.08 6.14
C GLY A 148 -16.86 13.40 7.43
N ARG A 149 -16.50 12.39 8.23
CA ARG A 149 -15.69 12.52 9.46
C ARG A 149 -14.22 12.54 9.07
N ARG A 150 -13.77 13.65 8.49
CA ARG A 150 -12.38 13.87 8.03
C ARG A 150 -11.41 14.19 9.17
N GLU A 151 -11.63 13.63 10.36
CA GLU A 151 -10.69 13.81 11.47
C GLU A 151 -9.42 13.01 11.19
N VAL A 152 -8.29 13.66 11.46
CA VAL A 152 -6.96 13.27 11.03
C VAL A 152 -6.50 12.01 11.78
N LEU A 153 -6.85 10.84 11.26
CA LEU A 153 -6.21 9.56 11.61
C LEU A 153 -4.74 9.49 11.13
N ALA A 154 -4.24 10.53 10.45
CA ALA A 154 -2.90 10.54 9.85
C ALA A 154 -1.75 10.45 10.87
N ARG A 155 -2.00 10.75 12.16
CA ARG A 155 -0.94 10.74 13.18
C ARG A 155 -0.39 9.32 13.44
N ASP A 156 -1.22 8.28 13.27
CA ASP A 156 -0.83 6.89 13.55
C ASP A 156 -0.47 6.09 12.29
N ALA A 157 -0.73 6.62 11.10
CA ALA A 157 -0.36 5.99 9.84
C ALA A 157 1.16 5.84 9.62
N HIS A 158 1.97 6.60 10.37
CA HIS A 158 3.42 6.49 10.39
C HIS A 158 3.94 5.13 10.90
N ARG A 159 3.08 4.29 11.49
CA ARG A 159 3.45 2.93 11.95
C ARG A 159 3.44 1.87 10.84
N LEU A 160 3.14 2.20 9.58
CA LEU A 160 3.25 1.28 8.44
C LEU A 160 4.70 1.13 7.95
N GLU A 161 5.57 0.65 8.83
CA GLU A 161 6.97 0.42 8.49
C GLU A 161 7.14 -0.89 7.72
N TRP A 162 7.06 -0.82 6.38
CA TRP A 162 7.47 -1.93 5.50
C TRP A 162 8.91 -2.40 5.77
N SER A 163 9.76 -1.54 6.37
CA SER A 163 11.11 -1.90 6.85
C SER A 163 11.06 -3.06 7.82
N ILE A 164 10.12 -3.06 8.78
CA ILE A 164 9.94 -4.15 9.75
C ILE A 164 9.57 -5.44 9.01
N VAL A 165 8.65 -5.36 8.04
CA VAL A 165 8.26 -6.53 7.24
C VAL A 165 9.46 -7.11 6.50
N VAL A 166 10.24 -6.27 5.82
CA VAL A 166 11.44 -6.72 5.09
C VAL A 166 12.50 -7.30 6.02
N GLU A 167 12.78 -6.65 7.15
CA GLU A 167 13.77 -7.09 8.13
C GLU A 167 13.39 -8.45 8.72
N LYS A 168 12.14 -8.57 9.22
CA LYS A 168 11.61 -9.82 9.77
C LYS A 168 11.53 -10.91 8.72
N PHE A 169 11.20 -10.55 7.48
CA PHE A 169 11.21 -11.50 6.37
C PHE A 169 12.62 -12.03 6.10
N GLY A 170 13.60 -11.14 5.96
CA GLY A 170 15.00 -11.47 5.73
C GLY A 170 15.64 -12.33 6.83
N SER A 171 15.21 -12.16 8.09
CA SER A 171 15.74 -12.93 9.22
C SER A 171 15.28 -14.38 9.28
N MET A 172 14.24 -14.77 8.52
CA MET A 172 13.69 -16.12 8.56
C MET A 172 14.47 -17.12 7.67
N PRO A 173 14.37 -18.43 7.94
CA PRO A 173 14.85 -19.46 7.01
C PRO A 173 14.19 -19.31 5.62
N VAL A 174 14.96 -19.52 4.55
CA VAL A 174 14.51 -19.36 3.15
C VAL A 174 13.26 -20.20 2.86
N TRP A 175 13.18 -21.41 3.41
CA TRP A 175 12.05 -22.31 3.20
C TRP A 175 10.76 -21.84 3.89
N VAL A 176 10.84 -21.09 5.00
CA VAL A 176 9.67 -20.46 5.66
C VAL A 176 9.21 -19.26 4.85
N ARG A 177 10.16 -18.40 4.45
CA ARG A 177 9.92 -17.15 3.72
C ARG A 177 9.02 -17.36 2.52
N HIS A 178 9.42 -18.21 1.59
CA HIS A 178 8.75 -18.29 0.29
C HIS A 178 7.49 -19.15 0.31
N ASN A 179 7.50 -20.26 1.05
CA ASN A 179 6.39 -21.21 1.04
C ASN A 179 5.22 -20.80 1.94
N ILE A 180 5.47 -20.03 2.99
CA ILE A 180 4.43 -19.65 3.96
C ILE A 180 4.08 -18.17 3.87
N LEU A 181 5.08 -17.30 3.76
CA LEU A 181 4.89 -15.86 3.93
C LEU A 181 5.08 -15.04 2.66
N GLY A 182 5.48 -15.66 1.55
CA GLY A 182 5.81 -14.93 0.32
C GLY A 182 4.65 -14.06 -0.15
N ALA A 183 3.45 -14.64 -0.21
CA ALA A 183 2.23 -13.91 -0.59
C ALA A 183 1.88 -12.81 0.42
N VAL A 184 1.84 -13.15 1.71
CA VAL A 184 1.47 -12.22 2.78
C VAL A 184 2.44 -11.04 2.89
N ALA A 185 3.76 -11.30 2.84
CA ALA A 185 4.78 -10.25 2.89
C ALA A 185 4.71 -9.34 1.65
N THR A 186 4.48 -9.92 0.47
CA THR A 186 4.25 -9.14 -0.76
C THR A 186 3.02 -8.23 -0.60
N ALA A 187 1.91 -8.78 -0.11
CA ALA A 187 0.67 -8.03 0.12
C ALA A 187 0.86 -6.93 1.20
N ALA A 188 1.61 -7.22 2.27
CA ALA A 188 1.95 -6.26 3.32
C ALA A 188 2.72 -5.06 2.79
N ILE A 189 3.80 -5.30 2.03
CA ILE A 189 4.60 -4.22 1.46
C ILE A 189 3.79 -3.43 0.43
N HIS A 190 3.03 -4.12 -0.43
CA HIS A 190 2.17 -3.48 -1.42
C HIS A 190 1.08 -2.61 -0.77
N ARG A 191 0.41 -3.12 0.27
CA ARG A 191 -0.62 -2.38 1.03
C ARG A 191 -0.02 -1.18 1.75
N ALA A 192 1.18 -1.32 2.32
CA ALA A 192 1.84 -0.21 3.00
C ALA A 192 2.17 0.93 2.03
N MET A 193 2.74 0.63 0.85
CA MET A 193 2.98 1.63 -0.20
C MET A 193 1.70 2.28 -0.69
N TYR A 194 0.63 1.49 -0.89
CA TYR A 194 -0.68 2.00 -1.30
C TYR A 194 -1.23 2.98 -0.27
N ASN A 195 -1.19 2.62 1.02
CA ASN A 195 -1.63 3.49 2.11
C ASN A 195 -0.83 4.79 2.16
N THR A 196 0.50 4.74 1.97
CA THR A 196 1.33 5.95 1.90
C THR A 196 0.88 6.88 0.79
N LYS A 197 0.71 6.38 -0.44
CA LYS A 197 0.22 7.20 -1.56
C LYS A 197 -1.15 7.81 -1.26
N MET A 198 -2.08 7.00 -0.77
CA MET A 198 -3.45 7.44 -0.45
C MET A 198 -3.49 8.52 0.63
N LEU A 199 -2.75 8.34 1.72
CA LEU A 199 -2.72 9.31 2.80
C LEU A 199 -2.03 10.60 2.39
N SER A 200 -0.93 10.54 1.65
CA SER A 200 -0.26 11.72 1.11
C SER A 200 -1.19 12.53 0.19
N LEU A 201 -1.92 11.84 -0.70
CA LEU A 201 -2.90 12.49 -1.56
C LEU A 201 -4.03 13.13 -0.76
N SER A 202 -4.61 12.38 0.17
CA SER A 202 -5.74 12.84 0.97
C SER A 202 -5.37 14.02 1.87
N LEU A 203 -4.21 13.97 2.53
CA LEU A 203 -3.71 15.09 3.33
C LEU A 203 -3.55 16.35 2.50
N ALA A 204 -3.01 16.25 1.28
CA ALA A 204 -2.91 17.37 0.37
C ALA A 204 -4.29 17.92 -0.03
N CYS A 205 -5.22 17.04 -0.41
CA CYS A 205 -6.56 17.43 -0.83
C CYS A 205 -7.37 18.09 0.30
N VAL A 206 -7.32 17.52 1.51
CA VAL A 206 -7.98 18.07 2.70
C VAL A 206 -7.33 19.39 3.11
N SER A 207 -5.99 19.46 3.13
CA SER A 207 -5.29 20.70 3.48
C SER A 207 -5.66 21.82 2.52
N ILE A 208 -5.62 21.58 1.21
CA ILE A 208 -6.03 22.57 0.20
C ILE A 208 -7.50 22.96 0.42
N SER A 209 -8.41 21.99 0.51
CA SER A 209 -9.85 22.27 0.65
C SER A 209 -10.14 23.09 1.91
N ASN A 210 -9.52 22.78 3.04
CA ASN A 210 -9.70 23.51 4.29
C ASN A 210 -9.12 24.93 4.21
N HIS A 211 -7.95 25.10 3.60
CA HIS A 211 -7.37 26.44 3.40
C HIS A 211 -8.26 27.29 2.51
N LEU A 212 -8.82 26.72 1.44
CA LEU A 212 -9.70 27.40 0.50
C LEU A 212 -11.09 27.70 1.08
N ALA A 213 -11.58 26.90 2.03
CA ALA A 213 -12.88 27.09 2.67
C ALA A 213 -12.90 28.18 3.74
N ASN A 214 -11.74 28.61 4.25
CA ASN A 214 -11.67 29.67 5.26
C ASN A 214 -12.00 31.05 4.63
N THR A 215 -13.23 31.51 4.83
CA THR A 215 -13.80 32.74 4.26
C THR A 215 -13.30 34.03 4.91
N GLU A 216 -12.64 33.96 6.08
CA GLU A 216 -12.11 35.13 6.80
C GLU A 216 -10.78 35.65 6.22
N VAL A 217 -10.15 34.91 5.31
CA VAL A 217 -8.92 35.37 4.66
C VAL A 217 -9.27 36.40 3.60
N ASP A 218 -8.63 37.56 3.63
CA ASP A 218 -8.76 38.57 2.57
C ASP A 218 -8.10 38.06 1.28
N TRP A 219 -8.88 37.30 0.50
CA TRP A 219 -8.48 36.66 -0.76
C TRP A 219 -8.15 37.67 -1.87
N THR A 220 -8.42 38.96 -1.67
CA THR A 220 -8.12 39.99 -2.67
C THR A 220 -6.62 40.24 -2.85
N GLN A 221 -5.78 39.67 -1.97
CA GLN A 221 -4.34 39.72 -2.14
C GLN A 221 -3.83 38.63 -3.09
N LEU A 222 -3.52 39.04 -4.32
CA LEU A 222 -2.67 38.33 -5.29
C LEU A 222 -1.39 37.75 -4.64
N ALA A 223 -0.89 38.37 -3.57
CA ALA A 223 0.25 37.89 -2.79
C ALA A 223 -0.05 36.60 -2.00
N PHE A 224 -1.24 36.46 -1.42
CA PHE A 224 -1.61 35.28 -0.64
C PHE A 224 -1.85 34.06 -1.55
N SER A 225 -2.52 34.23 -2.68
CA SER A 225 -2.71 33.16 -3.68
C SER A 225 -1.38 32.70 -4.30
N ARG A 226 -0.44 33.63 -4.53
CA ARG A 226 0.94 33.30 -4.94
C ARG A 226 1.68 32.53 -3.86
N MET A 227 1.61 32.97 -2.61
CA MET A 227 2.24 32.27 -1.47
C MET A 227 1.71 30.83 -1.35
N LEU A 228 0.38 30.63 -1.37
CA LEU A 228 -0.20 29.28 -1.33
C LEU A 228 0.24 28.44 -2.53
N SER A 229 0.23 29.02 -3.74
CA SER A 229 0.71 28.32 -4.93
C SER A 229 2.14 27.85 -4.78
N ASP A 230 3.04 28.72 -4.33
CA ASP A 230 4.47 28.38 -4.22
C ASP A 230 4.68 27.35 -3.10
N VAL A 231 4.02 27.53 -1.94
CA VAL A 231 4.04 26.56 -0.84
C VAL A 231 3.56 25.18 -1.30
N TYR A 232 2.43 25.08 -1.99
CA TYR A 232 1.90 23.79 -2.43
C TYR A 232 2.67 23.21 -3.62
N THR A 233 3.25 24.03 -4.49
CA THR A 233 4.07 23.53 -5.60
C THR A 233 5.37 22.93 -5.08
N ASP A 234 6.08 23.66 -4.22
CA ASP A 234 7.38 23.24 -3.70
C ASP A 234 7.21 22.09 -2.69
N ASN A 235 6.25 22.20 -1.76
CA ASN A 235 5.98 21.12 -0.81
C ASN A 235 5.35 19.92 -1.49
N GLY A 236 4.50 20.11 -2.51
CA GLY A 236 3.87 19.00 -3.25
C GLY A 236 4.88 18.21 -4.06
N TYR A 237 5.79 18.90 -4.74
CA TYR A 237 6.90 18.26 -5.44
C TYR A 237 7.85 17.54 -4.47
N THR A 238 8.25 18.20 -3.39
CA THR A 238 9.15 17.62 -2.39
C THR A 238 8.52 16.42 -1.68
N SER A 239 7.24 16.54 -1.27
CA SER A 239 6.48 15.44 -0.65
C SER A 239 6.32 14.28 -1.63
N GLY A 240 6.05 14.58 -2.90
CA GLY A 240 6.01 13.59 -3.98
C GLY A 240 7.31 12.82 -4.14
N ILE A 241 8.45 13.52 -4.14
CA ILE A 241 9.77 12.89 -4.18
C ILE A 241 9.98 11.99 -2.97
N ILE A 242 9.58 12.44 -1.77
CA ILE A 242 9.71 11.64 -0.54
C ILE A 242 8.85 10.37 -0.64
N VAL A 243 7.60 10.49 -1.09
CA VAL A 243 6.70 9.34 -1.28
C VAL A 243 7.28 8.38 -2.32
N CYS A 244 7.73 8.88 -3.47
CA CYS A 244 8.37 8.07 -4.49
C CYS A 244 9.62 7.36 -3.97
N GLY A 245 10.52 8.10 -3.32
CA GLY A 245 11.76 7.56 -2.76
C GLY A 245 11.49 6.50 -1.70
N ASN A 246 10.47 6.71 -0.86
CA ASN A 246 10.04 5.74 0.14
C ASN A 246 9.49 4.46 -0.50
N CYS A 247 8.58 4.57 -1.46
CA CYS A 247 8.01 3.42 -2.16
C CYS A 247 9.06 2.69 -3.00
N GLN A 248 9.90 3.40 -3.74
CA GLN A 248 10.96 2.81 -4.56
C GLN A 248 12.02 2.13 -3.69
N GLY A 249 12.45 2.77 -2.60
CA GLY A 249 13.34 2.16 -1.62
C GLY A 249 12.70 0.94 -0.92
N ALA A 250 11.37 0.92 -0.76
CA ALA A 250 10.67 -0.27 -0.25
C ALA A 250 10.75 -1.44 -1.25
N VAL A 251 10.55 -1.16 -2.55
CA VAL A 251 10.70 -2.16 -3.62
C VAL A 251 12.12 -2.72 -3.67
N GLU A 252 13.14 -1.87 -3.60
CA GLU A 252 14.55 -2.30 -3.61
C GLU A 252 14.91 -3.16 -2.40
N ARG A 253 14.48 -2.76 -1.21
CA ARG A 253 14.67 -3.55 0.02
C ARG A 253 13.92 -4.88 -0.02
N ALA A 254 12.71 -4.90 -0.58
CA ALA A 254 11.93 -6.12 -0.76
C ALA A 254 12.62 -7.08 -1.75
N ALA A 255 13.15 -6.56 -2.85
CA ALA A 255 13.90 -7.33 -3.83
C ALA A 255 15.16 -7.98 -3.23
N ALA A 256 15.85 -7.27 -2.32
CA ALA A 256 17.03 -7.80 -1.61
C ALA A 256 16.74 -9.07 -0.77
N VAL A 257 15.48 -9.29 -0.41
CA VAL A 257 15.03 -10.50 0.30
C VAL A 257 14.14 -11.42 -0.56
N ASN A 258 14.20 -11.26 -1.90
CA ASN A 258 13.44 -12.03 -2.88
C ASN A 258 11.91 -11.89 -2.77
N ILE A 259 11.42 -10.71 -2.36
CA ILE A 259 10.01 -10.34 -2.49
C ILE A 259 9.85 -9.53 -3.78
N ASN A 260 9.02 -10.03 -4.70
CA ASN A 260 8.73 -9.33 -5.96
C ASN A 260 7.50 -8.44 -5.78
N CYS A 261 7.71 -7.14 -5.61
CA CYS A 261 6.64 -6.16 -5.52
C CYS A 261 6.94 -4.94 -6.41
N ARG A 262 5.89 -4.16 -6.68
CA ARG A 262 5.96 -2.91 -7.44
C ARG A 262 5.17 -1.84 -6.71
N VAL A 263 5.47 -0.58 -7.01
CA VAL A 263 4.68 0.54 -6.48
C VAL A 263 3.24 0.44 -7.01
N PRO A 264 2.22 0.44 -6.13
CA PRO A 264 0.83 0.38 -6.54
C PRO A 264 0.40 1.64 -7.29
N ALA A 265 -0.42 1.46 -8.32
CA ALA A 265 -1.19 2.53 -8.92
C ALA A 265 -2.50 2.72 -8.14
N LEU A 266 -2.92 3.97 -7.97
CA LEU A 266 -4.24 4.33 -7.44
C LEU A 266 -5.26 4.29 -8.58
N SER A 267 -6.43 3.72 -8.30
CA SER A 267 -7.57 3.77 -9.22
C SER A 267 -8.25 5.14 -9.22
N PRO A 268 -9.13 5.43 -10.20
CA PRO A 268 -9.97 6.63 -10.15
C PRO A 268 -10.82 6.72 -8.87
N GLU A 269 -11.35 5.59 -8.40
CA GLU A 269 -12.14 5.52 -7.17
C GLU A 269 -11.30 5.82 -5.92
N ASP A 270 -10.03 5.39 -5.91
CA ASP A 270 -9.07 5.73 -4.85
C ASP A 270 -8.80 7.24 -4.84
N ILE A 271 -8.60 7.85 -6.01
CA ILE A 271 -8.33 9.29 -6.14
C ILE A 271 -9.57 10.11 -5.73
N ASP A 272 -10.76 9.65 -6.08
CA ASP A 272 -12.02 10.24 -5.64
C ASP A 272 -12.19 10.14 -4.11
N LEU A 273 -11.93 8.97 -3.54
CA LEU A 273 -11.94 8.75 -2.09
C LEU A 273 -10.95 9.68 -1.38
N ALA A 274 -9.77 9.92 -1.95
CA ALA A 274 -8.79 10.87 -1.42
C ALA A 274 -9.23 12.35 -1.57
N SER A 275 -10.41 12.62 -2.13
CA SER A 275 -10.94 13.97 -2.43
C SER A 275 -10.17 14.72 -3.52
N GLY A 276 -9.51 14.01 -4.44
CA GLY A 276 -8.78 14.58 -5.56
C GLY A 276 -9.63 15.50 -6.44
N PRO A 277 -10.74 15.00 -7.03
CA PRO A 277 -11.63 15.81 -7.86
C PRO A 277 -12.24 17.00 -7.10
N ALA A 278 -12.63 16.81 -5.85
CA ALA A 278 -13.21 17.87 -5.02
C ALA A 278 -12.22 19.03 -4.79
N ALA A 279 -10.97 18.72 -4.42
CA ALA A 279 -9.92 19.73 -4.25
C ALA A 279 -9.61 20.43 -5.58
N TYR A 280 -9.59 19.67 -6.68
CA TYR A 280 -9.36 20.20 -8.03
C TYR A 280 -10.47 21.18 -8.46
N ASN A 281 -11.73 20.84 -8.18
CA ASN A 281 -12.90 21.68 -8.47
C ASN A 281 -12.94 22.93 -7.59
N ALA A 282 -12.56 22.84 -6.31
CA ALA A 282 -12.48 23.99 -5.43
C ALA A 282 -11.48 25.03 -5.93
N ILE A 283 -10.32 24.59 -6.45
CA ILE A 283 -9.34 25.48 -7.09
C ILE A 283 -9.95 26.13 -8.35
N ALA A 284 -10.66 25.37 -9.18
CA ALA A 284 -11.29 25.88 -10.40
C ALA A 284 -12.41 26.89 -10.11
N GLU A 285 -13.24 26.64 -9.11
CA GLU A 285 -14.32 27.54 -8.70
C GLU A 285 -13.76 28.88 -8.21
N LEU A 286 -12.74 28.86 -7.35
CA LEU A 286 -12.11 30.10 -6.88
C LEU A 286 -11.41 30.86 -8.01
N GLN A 287 -10.79 30.14 -8.97
CA GLN A 287 -10.26 30.75 -10.18
C GLN A 287 -11.37 31.47 -10.96
N SER A 288 -12.54 30.84 -11.17
CA SER A 288 -13.65 31.45 -11.91
C SER A 288 -14.26 32.68 -11.21
N LYS A 289 -14.19 32.74 -9.87
CA LYS A 289 -14.65 33.87 -9.06
C LYS A 289 -13.62 35.00 -8.98
N GLY A 290 -12.47 34.88 -9.65
CA GLY A 290 -11.39 35.87 -9.62
C GLY A 290 -10.60 35.89 -8.31
N GLY A 291 -10.77 34.89 -7.43
CA GLY A 291 -10.04 34.78 -6.17
C GLY A 291 -8.61 34.22 -6.33
N PHE A 292 -8.24 33.79 -7.54
CA PHE A 292 -6.94 33.19 -7.84
C PHE A 292 -6.37 33.68 -9.18
N ASP A 293 -5.06 33.90 -9.22
CA ASP A 293 -4.32 34.02 -10.48
C ASP A 293 -4.43 32.71 -11.29
N PRO A 294 -4.83 32.73 -12.58
CA PRO A 294 -4.88 31.55 -13.43
C PRO A 294 -3.58 30.72 -13.42
N ALA A 295 -2.41 31.37 -13.37
CA ALA A 295 -1.13 30.67 -13.33
C ALA A 295 -0.95 29.91 -12.00
N ALA A 296 -1.33 30.52 -10.88
CA ALA A 296 -1.32 29.90 -9.55
C ALA A 296 -2.30 28.71 -9.48
N ALA A 297 -3.50 28.84 -10.03
CA ALA A 297 -4.47 27.76 -10.10
C ALA A 297 -3.96 26.55 -10.92
N VAL A 298 -3.22 26.79 -12.01
CA VAL A 298 -2.56 25.73 -12.78
C VAL A 298 -1.46 25.05 -11.98
N LYS A 299 -0.64 25.82 -11.25
CA LYS A 299 0.43 25.28 -10.39
C LYS A 299 -0.13 24.39 -9.28
N MET A 300 -1.14 24.84 -8.53
CA MET A 300 -1.77 24.03 -7.47
C MET A 300 -2.40 22.74 -8.00
N ARG A 301 -3.06 22.81 -9.17
CA ARG A 301 -3.62 21.63 -9.84
C ARG A 301 -2.55 20.62 -10.27
N LYS A 302 -1.34 21.09 -10.61
CA LYS A 302 -0.18 20.22 -10.89
C LYS A 302 0.46 19.67 -9.61
N ALA A 303 0.40 20.42 -8.51
CA ALA A 303 0.97 20.01 -7.22
C ALA A 303 0.19 18.87 -6.55
N LEU A 304 -1.15 18.90 -6.63
CA LEU A 304 -2.03 17.86 -6.07
C LEU A 304 -1.60 16.43 -6.41
N PRO A 305 -1.47 16.04 -7.70
CA PRO A 305 -1.00 14.71 -8.05
C PRO A 305 0.47 14.47 -7.71
N ALA A 306 1.28 15.52 -7.58
CA ALA A 306 2.67 15.38 -7.18
C ALA A 306 2.80 14.87 -5.74
N PHE A 307 1.93 15.27 -4.81
CA PHE A 307 2.00 14.84 -3.39
C PHE A 307 2.02 13.33 -3.17
N ALA A 308 1.33 12.58 -4.03
CA ALA A 308 1.31 11.11 -3.99
C ALA A 308 2.12 10.46 -5.10
N TYR A 309 2.92 11.27 -5.83
CA TYR A 309 3.70 10.85 -6.98
C TYR A 309 2.88 10.03 -7.97
N LEU A 310 1.72 10.58 -8.37
CA LEU A 310 0.84 9.90 -9.32
C LEU A 310 1.48 9.89 -10.71
N SER A 311 1.44 8.73 -11.35
CA SER A 311 1.82 8.58 -12.75
C SER A 311 0.88 9.37 -13.65
N LYS A 312 1.33 9.68 -14.87
CA LYS A 312 0.50 10.36 -15.87
C LYS A 312 -0.84 9.64 -16.11
N ALA A 313 -0.83 8.30 -16.11
CA ALA A 313 -2.04 7.51 -16.28
C ALA A 313 -3.02 7.68 -15.10
N GLU A 314 -2.53 7.65 -13.86
CA GLU A 314 -3.35 7.89 -12.65
C GLU A 314 -3.95 9.30 -12.67
N VAL A 315 -3.16 10.31 -13.06
CA VAL A 315 -3.65 11.70 -13.17
C VAL A 315 -4.77 11.81 -14.19
N MET A 316 -4.57 11.24 -15.38
CA MET A 316 -5.56 11.28 -16.46
C MET A 316 -6.86 10.55 -16.09
N ALA A 317 -6.77 9.50 -15.27
CA ALA A 317 -7.92 8.69 -14.89
C ALA A 317 -8.69 9.27 -13.68
N GLY A 318 -8.00 9.89 -12.72
CA GLY A 318 -8.60 10.35 -11.46
C GLY A 318 -8.85 11.85 -11.35
N PHE A 319 -8.29 12.70 -12.22
CA PHE A 319 -8.57 14.13 -12.22
C PHE A 319 -9.31 14.52 -13.50
N PRO A 320 -10.53 15.07 -13.42
CA PRO A 320 -11.19 15.58 -14.60
C PRO A 320 -10.36 16.74 -15.17
N TYR A 321 -9.88 16.59 -16.40
CA TYR A 321 -9.39 17.74 -17.15
C TYR A 321 -10.54 18.73 -17.25
N SER A 322 -10.42 19.88 -16.59
CA SER A 322 -11.20 21.04 -17.02
C SER A 322 -10.87 21.21 -18.50
N SER A 323 -11.88 21.13 -19.37
CA SER A 323 -11.73 21.63 -20.73
C SER A 323 -11.03 22.99 -20.67
N PRO A 324 -10.08 23.30 -21.59
CA PRO A 324 -9.43 24.60 -21.60
C PRO A 324 -10.50 25.68 -21.49
N PRO A 325 -10.24 26.80 -20.76
CA PRO A 325 -11.21 27.86 -20.63
C PRO A 325 -11.75 28.15 -22.02
N GLN A 326 -13.05 27.95 -22.21
CA GLN A 326 -13.69 28.40 -23.43
C GLN A 326 -13.39 29.89 -23.45
N THR A 327 -12.50 30.29 -24.36
CA THR A 327 -12.38 31.68 -24.78
C THR A 327 -13.81 32.16 -24.90
N PRO A 328 -14.24 33.19 -24.15
CA PRO A 328 -15.61 33.68 -24.25
C PRO A 328 -15.87 33.84 -25.73
N ALA A 329 -16.97 33.21 -26.19
CA ALA A 329 -17.36 33.18 -27.59
C ALA A 329 -16.97 34.52 -28.19
N ALA A 330 -16.05 34.49 -29.16
CA ALA A 330 -15.71 35.68 -29.90
C ALA A 330 -17.05 36.27 -30.30
N VAL A 331 -17.36 37.45 -29.76
CA VAL A 331 -18.40 38.28 -30.32
C VAL A 331 -18.00 38.34 -31.78
N GLU A 332 -18.81 37.71 -32.65
CA GLU A 332 -18.66 37.82 -34.08
C GLU A 332 -18.75 39.32 -34.38
N VAL A 333 -17.58 39.95 -34.47
CA VAL A 333 -17.47 41.25 -35.08
C VAL A 333 -17.70 40.95 -36.55
N SER A 334 -18.92 41.24 -37.01
CA SER A 334 -19.30 41.24 -38.42
C SER A 334 -18.16 41.75 -39.29
N GLU A 335 -17.84 41.01 -40.36
CA GLU A 335 -16.83 41.34 -41.37
C GLU A 335 -17.06 42.72 -42.03
N ASP A 336 -18.23 43.35 -41.82
CA ASP A 336 -18.51 44.72 -42.27
C ASP A 336 -17.73 45.81 -41.51
N ALA A 337 -17.15 45.50 -40.34
CA ALA A 337 -16.41 46.48 -39.54
C ALA A 337 -14.89 46.54 -39.82
N VAL A 338 -14.32 45.62 -40.63
CA VAL A 338 -12.86 45.48 -40.82
C VAL A 338 -12.36 46.04 -42.17
N MET A 339 -13.25 46.46 -43.08
CA MET A 339 -12.86 47.02 -44.38
C MET A 339 -12.56 48.53 -44.37
N SER A 340 -12.42 49.19 -43.20
CA SER A 340 -12.14 50.63 -43.11
C SER A 340 -10.99 50.99 -42.16
N ALA A 341 -9.85 50.30 -42.23
CA ALA A 341 -8.61 50.86 -41.72
C ALA A 341 -7.42 50.33 -42.53
N GLY A 342 -6.96 51.15 -43.47
CA GLY A 342 -5.80 50.84 -44.31
C GLY A 342 -4.48 50.83 -43.55
N ALA A 343 -3.61 49.94 -44.04
CA ALA A 343 -2.16 50.08 -44.15
C ALA A 343 -1.32 50.24 -42.87
N VAL A 344 -0.65 49.15 -42.43
CA VAL A 344 0.81 49.07 -42.17
C VAL A 344 1.25 47.58 -42.25
N PRO A 345 2.35 47.19 -42.93
CA PRO A 345 2.79 45.80 -43.00
C PRO A 345 3.72 45.41 -41.83
N VAL A 346 3.55 44.20 -41.29
CA VAL A 346 4.57 43.48 -40.50
C VAL A 346 5.03 42.28 -41.33
N ALA A 347 6.31 42.27 -41.72
CA ALA A 347 6.94 41.16 -42.39
C ALA A 347 7.76 40.32 -41.39
N GLY A 348 7.53 39.01 -41.41
CA GLY A 348 8.60 38.01 -41.26
C GLY A 348 8.87 37.42 -39.88
N LEU A 349 8.13 36.37 -39.52
CA LEU A 349 8.61 35.29 -38.65
C LEU A 349 8.29 33.96 -39.35
N THR A 350 9.28 33.40 -40.02
CA THR A 350 9.29 31.99 -40.43
C THR A 350 10.27 31.22 -39.56
N GLU A 351 9.71 30.21 -38.90
CA GLU A 351 10.25 28.89 -38.55
C GLU A 351 11.76 28.67 -38.57
N THR A 352 12.25 28.03 -37.51
CA THR A 352 12.93 26.72 -37.65
C THR A 352 12.99 26.01 -36.30
N MET A 353 12.35 24.84 -36.24
CA MET A 353 12.62 23.81 -35.24
C MET A 353 13.99 23.20 -35.56
N SER A 354 14.80 22.91 -34.53
CA SER A 354 15.85 21.89 -34.66
C SER A 354 16.07 21.15 -33.35
N ALA A 355 16.24 19.85 -33.51
CA ALA A 355 16.36 18.82 -32.50
C ALA A 355 17.64 18.95 -31.67
N VAL A 356 17.58 18.51 -30.42
CA VAL A 356 18.76 18.35 -29.54
C VAL A 356 18.95 16.86 -29.30
N ASP A 357 20.06 16.33 -29.81
CA ASP A 357 20.57 14.98 -29.55
C ASP A 357 21.09 14.84 -28.10
N PRO A 358 21.04 13.63 -27.49
CA PRO A 358 21.56 13.40 -26.15
C PRO A 358 23.08 13.18 -26.13
N ALA A 359 23.72 13.70 -25.08
CA ALA A 359 25.16 13.62 -24.81
C ALA A 359 25.61 12.20 -24.35
N PRO A 360 26.91 11.86 -24.51
CA PRO A 360 27.39 10.48 -24.46
C PRO A 360 27.71 9.96 -23.05
N THR A 361 27.50 8.65 -22.89
CA THR A 361 27.88 7.84 -21.73
C THR A 361 29.39 7.64 -21.68
N VAL A 362 30.05 8.06 -20.60
CA VAL A 362 31.44 7.69 -20.31
C VAL A 362 31.42 6.41 -19.47
N VAL A 363 31.89 5.33 -20.08
CA VAL A 363 32.23 4.06 -19.41
C VAL A 363 33.69 4.17 -19.02
N GLU A 364 34.00 4.11 -17.73
CA GLU A 364 35.37 3.96 -17.24
C GLU A 364 35.52 2.53 -16.68
N ALA A 365 36.40 1.76 -17.31
CA ALA A 365 36.81 0.44 -16.89
C ALA A 365 38.34 0.40 -16.79
N ALA A 366 38.86 0.01 -15.61
CA ALA A 366 40.15 -0.68 -15.40
C ALA A 366 40.30 -0.94 -13.88
N LEU A 367 40.26 -2.20 -13.42
CA LEU A 367 41.42 -3.10 -13.21
C LEU A 367 42.37 -2.62 -12.09
N VAL A 368 42.30 -3.25 -10.91
CA VAL A 368 43.27 -4.20 -10.32
C VAL A 368 42.53 -5.16 -9.40
#